data_AF-A0A0C2W185-F1
#
_entry.id   AF-A0A0C2W185-F1
#
_cell.length_a   1.000
_cell.length_b   1.000
_cell.length_c   1.000
_cell.angle_alpha   90.00
_cell.angle_beta   90.00
_cell.angle_gamma   90.00
#
_symmetry.space_group_name_H-M   'P 1'
#
loop_
_entity.id
_entity.type
_entity.pdbx_description
1 polymer ?
#
loop_
_entity_poly.entity_id
_entity_poly.type
_entity_poly.pdbx_seq_one_letter_code
_entity_poly.pdbx_strand_id
1 'polypeptide(L)'
;MIVKTELQRHPTWREVELHEDPIILPHKTNKTICTILLKVRDDRKGSQLRYLTKTSIPILGEIRRVREWLNSPTTRQCSQCQRWGHTVHTCRSRSPFCAICGEAHPSSSHDSECKNCIGAGLSNCSCHREHCINCGDSHSATSKNCEWFKARNSQTTMKTLLDKKRDNNAAIRQARNAAKRPTFGTARKDQAQMPTTGLPTNHNA
;
A
#
# COMPACT_ATOMS: atom_id res chain seq x y z
N MET A 1 40.12 -1.63 13.92
CA MET A 1 41.11 -2.67 13.52
C MET A 1 40.67 -4.11 13.83
N ILE A 2 40.19 -4.43 15.04
CA ILE A 2 39.87 -5.83 15.45
C ILE A 2 38.90 -6.56 14.50
N VAL A 3 37.79 -5.91 14.12
CA VAL A 3 36.75 -6.52 13.27
C VAL A 3 37.31 -6.99 11.91
N LYS A 4 38.17 -6.21 11.27
CA LYS A 4 38.75 -6.58 9.96
C LYS A 4 39.63 -7.81 10.06
N THR A 5 40.45 -7.91 11.11
CA THR A 5 41.29 -9.07 11.36
C THR A 5 40.46 -10.32 11.64
N GLU A 6 39.36 -10.20 12.38
CA GLU A 6 38.45 -11.32 12.64
C GLU A 6 37.72 -11.78 11.38
N LEU A 7 37.27 -10.85 10.53
CA LEU A 7 36.69 -11.18 9.23
C LEU A 7 37.65 -12.04 8.40
N GLN A 8 38.94 -11.65 8.34
CA GLN A 8 39.94 -12.34 7.53
C GLN A 8 40.28 -13.77 8.01
N ARG A 9 39.87 -14.15 9.23
CA ARG A 9 39.99 -15.54 9.71
C ARG A 9 38.99 -16.46 9.03
N HIS A 10 37.84 -15.94 8.58
CA HIS A 10 36.86 -16.75 7.87
C HIS A 10 37.29 -16.95 6.40
N PRO A 11 37.37 -18.20 5.88
CA PRO A 11 37.90 -18.48 4.54
C PRO A 11 37.27 -17.63 3.43
N THR A 12 35.94 -17.55 3.42
CA THR A 12 35.17 -16.74 2.46
C THR A 12 35.42 -15.22 2.56
N TRP A 13 35.82 -14.71 3.73
CA TRP A 13 35.99 -13.27 3.97
C TRP A 13 37.44 -12.81 3.88
N ARG A 14 38.39 -13.75 3.74
CA ARG A 14 39.83 -13.47 3.69
C ARG A 14 40.21 -12.52 2.56
N GLU A 15 39.60 -12.71 1.39
CA GLU A 15 39.92 -11.98 0.15
C GLU A 15 38.89 -10.90 -0.19
N VAL A 16 37.92 -10.65 0.71
CA VAL A 16 36.87 -9.66 0.46
C VAL A 16 37.44 -8.25 0.60
N GLU A 17 37.36 -7.48 -0.49
CA GLU A 17 37.73 -6.07 -0.52
C GLU A 17 36.62 -5.22 0.12
N LEU A 18 36.92 -4.63 1.28
CA LEU A 18 36.06 -3.62 1.90
C LEU A 18 36.30 -2.26 1.24
N HIS A 19 35.22 -1.58 0.88
CA HIS A 19 35.27 -0.23 0.31
C HIS A 19 35.77 0.81 1.32
N GLU A 20 35.44 0.62 2.60
CA GLU A 20 35.88 1.45 3.72
C GLU A 20 35.98 0.59 4.99
N ASP A 21 36.51 1.17 6.06
CA ASP A 21 36.60 0.47 7.34
C ASP A 21 35.21 0.14 7.92
N PRO A 22 35.07 -1.00 8.64
CA PRO A 22 33.81 -1.37 9.27
C PRO A 22 33.24 -0.27 10.17
N ILE A 23 31.99 0.12 9.93
CA ILE A 23 31.29 1.12 10.73
C ILE A 23 30.54 0.41 11.87
N ILE A 24 30.76 0.85 13.10
CA ILE A 24 30.01 0.35 14.27
C ILE A 24 28.86 1.31 14.57
N LEU A 25 27.63 0.83 14.40
CA LEU A 25 26.40 1.57 14.67
C LEU A 25 25.82 1.13 16.02
N PRO A 26 25.87 1.96 17.07
CA PRO A 26 25.26 1.62 18.35
C PRO A 26 23.73 1.56 18.21
N HIS A 27 23.08 0.60 18.89
CA HIS A 27 21.64 0.53 18.91
C HIS A 27 21.07 1.68 19.78
N LYS A 28 20.10 2.42 19.24
CA LYS A 28 19.62 3.70 19.82
C LYS A 28 19.16 3.59 21.27
N THR A 29 18.47 2.50 21.63
CA THR A 29 17.87 2.31 22.96
C THR A 29 18.60 1.30 23.82
N ASN A 30 19.34 0.36 23.22
CA ASN A 30 20.00 -0.72 23.95
C ASN A 30 21.50 -0.64 23.70
N LYS A 31 22.23 -0.05 24.65
CA LYS A 31 23.66 0.21 24.51
C LYS A 31 24.54 -1.05 24.48
N THR A 32 23.99 -2.23 24.82
CA THR A 32 24.72 -3.49 24.74
C THR A 32 24.68 -4.12 23.34
N ILE A 33 23.88 -3.56 22.43
CA ILE A 33 23.74 -4.03 21.06
C ILE A 33 24.36 -3.02 20.11
N CYS A 34 25.14 -3.49 19.15
CA CYS A 34 25.57 -2.70 18.01
C CYS A 34 25.35 -3.48 16.71
N THR A 35 25.28 -2.75 15.60
CA THR A 35 25.31 -3.29 14.24
C THR A 35 26.64 -2.92 13.61
N ILE A 36 27.36 -3.90 13.09
CA ILE A 36 28.57 -3.65 12.31
C ILE A 36 28.15 -3.60 10.84
N LEU A 37 28.31 -2.44 10.22
CA LEU A 37 28.06 -2.23 8.80
C LEU A 37 29.35 -2.43 8.02
N LEU A 38 29.30 -3.34 7.06
CA LEU A 38 30.41 -3.65 6.16
C LEU A 38 30.03 -3.18 4.76
N LYS A 39 30.82 -2.27 4.18
CA LYS A 39 30.68 -1.90 2.78
C LYS A 39 31.66 -2.72 1.96
N VAL A 40 31.13 -3.60 1.12
CA VAL A 40 31.92 -4.52 0.28
C VAL A 40 31.88 -4.03 -1.16
N ARG A 41 33.02 -4.09 -1.86
CA ARG A 41 33.04 -3.90 -3.31
C ARG A 41 32.42 -5.12 -3.98
N ASP A 42 31.43 -4.92 -4.84
CA ASP A 42 30.73 -6.01 -5.53
C ASP A 42 30.60 -5.73 -7.03
N ASP A 43 30.23 -6.76 -7.79
CA ASP A 43 29.85 -6.64 -9.19
C ASP A 43 28.44 -6.02 -9.35
N ARG A 44 28.10 -5.61 -10.58
CA ARG A 44 26.76 -5.08 -10.90
C ARG A 44 25.62 -6.04 -10.60
N LYS A 45 25.89 -7.34 -10.48
CA LYS A 45 24.90 -8.37 -10.20
C LYS A 45 24.74 -8.59 -8.70
N GLY A 46 25.59 -8.07 -7.81
CA GLY A 46 25.57 -8.35 -6.38
C GLY A 46 26.01 -9.77 -6.02
N SER A 47 26.95 -10.35 -6.77
CA SER A 47 27.35 -11.76 -6.59
C SER A 47 28.07 -12.01 -5.27
N GLN A 48 28.98 -11.11 -4.85
CA GLN A 48 29.64 -11.25 -3.56
C GLN A 48 28.63 -11.15 -2.41
N LEU A 49 27.74 -10.15 -2.43
CA LEU A 49 26.73 -9.96 -1.40
C LEU A 49 25.85 -11.21 -1.21
N ARG A 50 25.39 -11.84 -2.31
CA ARG A 50 24.63 -13.09 -2.27
C ARG A 50 25.41 -14.25 -1.65
N TYR A 51 26.72 -14.30 -1.86
CA TYR A 51 27.57 -15.34 -1.29
C TYR A 51 27.85 -15.08 0.19
N LEU A 52 28.24 -13.85 0.52
CA LEU A 52 28.57 -13.41 1.88
C LEU A 52 27.38 -13.51 2.85
N THR A 53 26.17 -13.20 2.40
CA THR A 53 24.94 -13.32 3.23
C THR A 53 24.53 -14.77 3.58
N LYS A 54 25.18 -15.76 2.97
CA LYS A 54 25.02 -17.19 3.33
C LYS A 54 26.01 -17.62 4.41
N THR A 55 26.97 -16.78 4.77
CA THR A 55 27.99 -17.09 5.78
C THR A 55 27.59 -16.65 7.18
N SER A 56 28.25 -17.24 8.18
CA SER A 56 28.26 -16.76 9.56
C SER A 56 29.70 -16.58 9.99
N ILE A 57 30.02 -15.43 10.57
CA ILE A 57 31.39 -15.01 10.87
C ILE A 57 31.59 -14.90 12.37
N PRO A 58 32.74 -15.34 12.91
CA PRO A 58 33.11 -15.07 14.29
C PRO A 58 33.51 -13.60 14.42
N ILE A 59 32.79 -12.85 15.25
CA ILE A 59 33.11 -11.47 15.62
C ILE A 59 33.00 -11.35 17.13
N LEU A 60 34.04 -10.83 17.78
CA LEU A 60 34.09 -10.58 19.23
C LEU A 60 33.71 -11.82 20.07
N GLY A 61 34.14 -13.00 19.65
CA GLY A 61 33.88 -14.26 20.33
C GLY A 61 32.50 -14.89 20.03
N GLU A 62 31.66 -14.26 19.22
CA GLU A 62 30.34 -14.79 18.85
C GLU A 62 30.21 -15.03 17.34
N ILE A 63 29.53 -16.11 16.97
CA ILE A 63 29.21 -16.39 15.56
C ILE A 63 27.95 -15.61 15.18
N ARG A 64 28.07 -14.71 14.21
CA ARG A 64 26.97 -13.87 13.72
C ARG A 64 26.70 -14.13 12.25
N ARG A 65 25.42 -14.32 11.91
CA ARG A 65 24.97 -14.46 10.52
C ARG A 65 25.03 -13.10 9.82
N VAL A 66 25.63 -13.08 8.64
CA VAL A 66 25.71 -11.88 7.81
C VAL A 66 24.36 -11.62 7.15
N ARG A 67 23.93 -10.37 7.13
CA ARG A 67 22.68 -9.94 6.49
C ARG A 67 22.95 -8.80 5.52
N GLU A 68 22.19 -8.78 4.45
CA GLU A 68 22.19 -7.66 3.51
C GLU A 68 21.67 -6.40 4.21
N TRP A 69 22.36 -5.28 3.98
CA TRP A 69 21.86 -3.98 4.36
C TRP A 69 20.87 -3.49 3.31
N LEU A 70 19.58 -3.71 3.55
CA LEU A 70 18.53 -3.23 2.67
C LEU A 70 18.33 -1.73 2.87
N ASN A 71 18.88 -0.94 1.94
CA ASN A 71 18.62 0.49 1.87
C ASN A 71 17.22 0.72 1.26
N SER A 72 16.18 0.32 1.99
CA SER A 72 14.81 0.55 1.57
C SER A 72 14.37 1.94 2.03
N PRO A 73 14.29 2.94 1.13
CA PRO A 73 13.72 4.22 1.51
C PRO A 73 12.29 3.96 2.01
N THR A 74 11.94 4.58 3.13
CA THR A 74 10.57 4.54 3.63
C THR A 74 9.61 4.92 2.51
N THR A 75 8.65 4.05 2.19
CA THR A 75 7.59 4.36 1.24
C THR A 75 6.92 5.64 1.71
N ARG A 76 6.80 6.62 0.81
CA ARG A 76 6.23 7.92 1.15
C ARG A 76 4.71 7.90 1.07
N GLN A 77 4.08 8.64 1.97
CA GLN A 77 2.70 9.07 1.85
C GLN A 77 2.68 10.38 1.07
N CYS A 78 1.87 10.44 0.01
CA CYS A 78 1.71 11.66 -0.78
C CYS A 78 0.94 12.70 0.04
N SER A 79 1.51 13.88 0.26
CA SER A 79 0.85 14.94 1.05
C SER A 79 -0.32 15.60 0.31
N GLN A 80 -0.43 15.41 -1.02
CA GLN A 80 -1.57 15.89 -1.79
C GLN A 80 -2.77 14.95 -1.65
N CYS A 81 -2.62 13.68 -2.04
CA CYS A 81 -3.76 12.76 -2.07
C CYS A 81 -3.86 11.80 -0.86
N GLN A 82 -2.93 11.91 0.10
CA GLN A 82 -2.84 11.09 1.33
C GLN A 82 -2.65 9.58 1.11
N ARG A 83 -2.46 9.13 -0.14
CA ARG A 83 -2.19 7.73 -0.47
C ARG A 83 -0.69 7.40 -0.40
N TRP A 84 -0.36 6.16 -0.08
CA TRP A 84 1.02 5.67 -0.08
C TRP A 84 1.51 5.27 -1.48
N GLY A 85 2.82 5.24 -1.65
CA GLY A 85 3.48 4.62 -2.81
C GLY A 85 3.92 5.58 -3.91
N HIS A 86 3.72 6.89 -3.75
CA HIS A 86 4.19 7.91 -4.70
C HIS A 86 4.48 9.25 -4.01
N THR A 87 5.20 10.12 -4.71
CA THR A 87 5.51 11.48 -4.25
C THR A 87 4.46 12.46 -4.78
N VAL A 88 4.45 13.69 -4.25
CA VAL A 88 3.58 14.76 -4.78
C VAL A 88 3.87 15.02 -6.26
N HIS A 89 5.13 15.01 -6.68
CA HIS A 89 5.53 15.25 -8.07
C HIS A 89 4.98 14.24 -9.07
N THR A 90 4.70 13.01 -8.63
CA THR A 90 4.10 11.96 -9.47
C THR A 90 2.62 11.72 -9.16
N CYS A 91 2.03 12.57 -8.31
CA CYS A 91 0.62 12.50 -7.97
C CYS A 91 -0.24 12.93 -9.16
N ARG A 92 -1.31 12.17 -9.42
CA ARG A 92 -2.29 12.46 -10.49
C ARG A 92 -3.59 13.06 -9.95
N SER A 93 -3.67 13.30 -8.64
CA SER A 93 -4.85 13.94 -8.06
C SER A 93 -4.91 15.41 -8.48
N ARG A 94 -6.10 15.90 -8.85
CA ARG A 94 -6.30 17.29 -9.25
C ARG A 94 -6.50 18.24 -8.07
N SER A 95 -6.84 17.68 -6.91
CA SER A 95 -7.09 18.42 -5.66
C SER A 95 -6.41 17.70 -4.49
N PRO A 96 -6.16 18.39 -3.37
CA PRO A 96 -5.76 17.76 -2.13
C PRO A 96 -6.89 16.88 -1.57
N PHE A 97 -6.51 15.90 -0.77
CA PHE A 97 -7.40 15.04 -0.01
C PHE A 97 -7.14 15.21 1.49
N CYS A 98 -8.22 15.19 2.27
CA CYS A 98 -8.17 15.39 3.69
C CYS A 98 -7.66 14.13 4.37
N ALA A 99 -6.67 14.28 5.25
CA ALA A 99 -6.14 13.17 6.03
C ALA A 99 -7.15 12.66 7.06
N ILE A 100 -8.12 13.47 7.47
CA ILE A 100 -9.09 13.12 8.52
C ILE A 100 -10.23 12.29 7.91
N CYS A 101 -10.92 12.82 6.91
CA CYS A 101 -12.13 12.19 6.36
C CYS A 101 -11.96 11.57 4.97
N GLY A 102 -10.78 11.69 4.34
CA GLY A 102 -10.50 11.08 3.03
C GLY A 102 -11.19 11.72 1.83
N GLU A 103 -11.84 12.87 2.00
CA GLU A 103 -12.55 13.61 0.94
C GLU A 103 -11.67 14.67 0.25
N ALA A 104 -12.12 15.17 -0.91
CA ALA A 104 -11.38 16.12 -1.74
C ALA A 104 -11.41 17.57 -1.21
N HIS A 105 -10.62 17.83 -0.17
CA HIS A 105 -10.27 19.17 0.36
C HIS A 105 -8.95 19.05 1.15
N PRO A 106 -8.19 20.14 1.40
CA PRO A 106 -7.00 20.07 2.24
C PRO A 106 -7.38 19.88 3.72
N SER A 107 -6.57 19.14 4.48
CA SER A 107 -6.84 18.88 5.91
C SER A 107 -6.97 20.16 6.75
N SER A 108 -6.31 21.26 6.33
CA SER A 108 -6.39 22.57 6.98
C SER A 108 -7.77 23.21 6.89
N SER A 109 -8.54 22.88 5.85
CA SER A 109 -9.91 23.38 5.65
C SER A 109 -10.96 22.36 6.05
N HIS A 110 -10.60 21.36 6.87
CA HIS A 110 -11.53 20.28 7.22
C HIS A 110 -12.81 20.82 7.87
N ASP A 111 -12.68 21.81 8.77
CA ASP A 111 -13.81 22.36 9.49
C ASP A 111 -14.83 23.05 8.57
N SER A 112 -14.35 23.71 7.52
CA SER A 112 -15.17 24.50 6.60
C SER A 112 -15.62 23.75 5.35
N GLU A 113 -14.89 22.74 4.89
CA GLU A 113 -15.11 22.06 3.59
C GLU A 113 -15.58 20.60 3.72
N CYS A 114 -15.68 20.07 4.95
CA CYS A 114 -16.19 18.73 5.14
C CYS A 114 -17.68 18.67 4.79
N LYS A 115 -18.02 17.96 3.70
CA LYS A 115 -19.40 17.78 3.22
C LYS A 115 -20.34 17.24 4.31
N ASN A 116 -19.84 16.36 5.17
CA ASN A 116 -20.63 15.82 6.29
C ASN A 116 -20.94 16.88 7.36
N CYS A 117 -20.09 17.91 7.49
CA CYS A 117 -20.24 19.00 8.45
C CYS A 117 -21.06 20.17 7.85
N ILE A 118 -20.78 20.55 6.59
CA ILE A 118 -21.57 21.56 5.87
C ILE A 118 -23.03 21.14 5.74
N GLY A 119 -23.29 19.88 5.36
CA GLY A 119 -24.65 19.36 5.22
C GLY A 119 -25.43 19.31 6.53
N ALA A 120 -24.76 19.41 7.68
CA ALA A 120 -25.36 19.41 9.01
C ALA A 120 -25.48 20.81 9.63
N GLY A 121 -25.04 21.88 8.95
CA GLY A 121 -25.16 23.26 9.43
C GLY A 121 -24.30 23.60 10.65
N LEU A 122 -23.21 22.86 10.87
CA LEU A 122 -22.34 23.01 12.05
C LEU A 122 -21.17 23.95 11.73
N SER A 123 -20.92 24.93 12.60
CA SER A 123 -19.82 25.91 12.46
C SER A 123 -18.43 25.34 12.74
N ASN A 124 -18.36 24.23 13.48
CA ASN A 124 -17.14 23.47 13.76
C ASN A 124 -17.39 22.02 13.35
N CYS A 125 -16.43 21.36 12.70
CA CYS A 125 -16.67 20.02 12.19
C CYS A 125 -16.60 18.99 13.32
N SER A 126 -17.78 18.68 13.87
CA SER A 126 -17.98 17.61 14.85
C SER A 126 -18.28 16.26 14.21
N CYS A 127 -18.05 16.10 12.89
CA CYS A 127 -18.10 14.77 12.29
C CYS A 127 -16.88 13.99 12.81
N HIS A 128 -17.08 13.16 13.82
CA HIS A 128 -16.10 12.19 14.31
C HIS A 128 -15.86 11.06 13.29
N ARG A 129 -16.15 11.31 12.01
CA ARG A 129 -16.03 10.35 10.91
C ARG A 129 -14.62 10.46 10.34
N GLU A 130 -13.67 10.00 11.13
CA GLU A 130 -12.37 9.68 10.59
C GLU A 130 -12.51 8.54 9.57
N HIS A 131 -11.86 8.68 8.43
CA HIS A 131 -11.86 7.66 7.39
C HIS A 131 -10.51 7.62 6.69
N CYS A 132 -9.88 6.46 6.74
CA CYS A 132 -8.58 6.27 6.13
C CYS A 132 -8.73 5.97 4.65
N ILE A 133 -8.32 6.90 3.79
CA ILE A 133 -8.31 6.68 2.33
C ILE A 133 -7.46 5.47 1.89
N ASN A 134 -6.64 4.91 2.78
CA ASN A 134 -5.74 3.80 2.50
C ASN A 134 -6.36 2.42 2.74
N CYS A 135 -6.76 2.13 3.98
CA CYS A 135 -7.39 0.85 4.34
C CYS A 135 -8.92 0.89 4.40
N GLY A 136 -9.53 2.07 4.51
CA GLY A 136 -10.99 2.25 4.61
C GLY A 136 -11.55 2.28 6.04
N ASP A 137 -10.71 2.01 7.05
CA ASP A 137 -11.15 1.96 8.45
C ASP A 137 -11.40 3.36 9.06
N SER A 138 -12.00 3.36 10.26
CA SER A 138 -12.34 4.56 11.04
C SER A 138 -11.13 5.14 11.77
N HIS A 139 -10.18 5.70 11.03
CA HIS A 139 -9.07 6.50 11.56
C HIS A 139 -8.50 7.45 10.48
N SER A 140 -7.79 8.50 10.86
CA SER A 140 -7.12 9.39 9.91
C SER A 140 -6.04 8.68 9.09
N ALA A 141 -5.84 9.08 7.83
CA ALA A 141 -4.83 8.53 6.92
C ALA A 141 -3.38 8.61 7.45
N THR A 142 -3.12 9.45 8.45
CA THR A 142 -1.82 9.62 9.13
C THR A 142 -1.68 8.80 10.42
N SER A 143 -2.70 8.04 10.80
CA SER A 143 -2.70 7.25 12.03
C SER A 143 -1.56 6.23 12.07
N LYS A 144 -0.83 6.20 13.19
CA LYS A 144 0.27 5.23 13.41
C LYS A 144 -0.22 3.80 13.58
N ASN A 145 -1.50 3.64 13.89
CA ASN A 145 -2.14 2.34 14.08
C ASN A 145 -2.55 1.69 12.75
N CYS A 146 -2.60 2.47 11.66
CA CYS A 146 -2.91 2.00 10.31
C CYS A 146 -1.90 0.96 9.83
N GLU A 147 -2.38 -0.12 9.20
CA GLU A 147 -1.53 -1.14 8.58
C GLU A 147 -0.56 -0.56 7.54
N TRP A 148 -1.00 0.45 6.78
CA TRP A 148 -0.19 1.12 5.76
C TRP A 148 0.95 1.91 6.38
N PHE A 149 0.69 2.60 7.49
CA PHE A 149 1.72 3.31 8.23
C PHE A 149 2.74 2.35 8.82
N LYS A 150 2.30 1.20 9.36
CA LYS A 150 3.20 0.15 9.86
C LYS A 150 4.04 -0.47 8.74
N ALA A 151 3.47 -0.61 7.54
CA ALA A 151 4.14 -1.17 6.37
C ALA A 151 5.16 -0.22 5.71
N ARG A 152 5.21 1.07 6.07
CA ARG A 152 6.02 2.09 5.35
C ARG A 152 7.52 1.78 5.22
N ASN A 153 8.09 0.98 6.11
CA ASN A 153 9.50 0.59 6.07
C ASN A 153 9.74 -0.78 5.43
N SER A 154 8.70 -1.42 4.89
CA SER A 154 8.77 -2.73 4.23
C SER A 154 8.18 -2.63 2.81
N GLN A 155 9.05 -2.59 1.80
CA GLN A 155 8.60 -2.51 0.39
C GLN A 155 7.73 -3.70 0.00
N THR A 156 8.07 -4.90 0.48
CA THR A 156 7.29 -6.11 0.19
C THR A 156 5.88 -6.00 0.76
N THR A 157 5.75 -5.62 2.04
CA THR A 157 4.44 -5.45 2.69
C THR A 157 3.64 -4.33 2.03
N MET A 158 4.28 -3.21 1.72
CA MET A 158 3.65 -2.09 1.03
C MET A 158 3.15 -2.47 -0.37
N LYS A 159 3.96 -3.20 -1.15
CA LYS A 159 3.57 -3.71 -2.47
C LYS A 159 2.33 -4.60 -2.36
N THR A 160 2.31 -5.53 -1.39
CA THR A 160 1.14 -6.39 -1.14
C THR A 160 -0.11 -5.57 -0.84
N LEU A 161 -0.02 -4.52 -0.02
CA LEU A 161 -1.16 -3.64 0.29
C LEU A 161 -1.64 -2.87 -0.96
N LEU A 162 -0.72 -2.36 -1.78
CA LEU A 162 -1.03 -1.68 -3.04
C LEU A 162 -1.73 -2.61 -4.04
N ASP A 163 -1.24 -3.84 -4.20
CA ASP A 163 -1.85 -4.85 -5.08
C ASP A 163 -3.26 -5.21 -4.59
N LYS A 164 -3.42 -5.53 -3.28
CA LYS A 164 -4.75 -5.79 -2.68
C LYS A 164 -5.72 -4.64 -2.93
N LYS A 165 -5.27 -3.39 -2.75
CA LYS A 165 -6.12 -2.21 -2.97
C LYS A 165 -6.51 -2.05 -4.44
N ARG A 166 -5.60 -2.30 -5.37
CA ARG A 166 -5.90 -2.28 -6.81
C ARG A 166 -6.98 -3.30 -7.14
N ASP A 167 -6.83 -4.52 -6.62
CA ASP A 167 -7.74 -5.62 -6.91
C ASP A 167 -9.13 -5.37 -6.30
N ASN A 168 -9.20 -4.87 -5.07
CA ASN A 168 -10.45 -4.42 -4.43
C ASN A 168 -11.15 -3.33 -5.25
N ASN A 169 -10.42 -2.31 -5.72
CA ASN A 169 -10.98 -1.24 -6.55
C ASN A 169 -11.49 -1.76 -7.90
N ALA A 170 -10.79 -2.74 -8.50
CA ALA A 170 -11.22 -3.38 -9.73
C ALA A 170 -12.53 -4.16 -9.52
N ALA A 171 -12.64 -4.92 -8.43
CA ALA A 171 -13.85 -5.65 -8.06
C ALA A 171 -15.04 -4.70 -7.83
N ILE A 172 -14.85 -3.60 -7.08
CA ILE A 172 -15.88 -2.58 -6.87
C ILE A 172 -16.35 -1.98 -8.20
N ARG A 173 -15.42 -1.69 -9.12
CA ARG A 173 -15.74 -1.16 -10.46
C ARG A 173 -16.54 -2.17 -11.29
N GLN A 174 -16.17 -3.43 -11.27
CA GLN A 174 -16.88 -4.50 -11.97
C GLN A 174 -18.30 -4.67 -11.44
N ALA A 175 -18.48 -4.73 -10.11
CA ALA A 175 -19.78 -4.82 -9.46
C ALA A 175 -20.69 -3.63 -9.85
N ARG A 176 -20.15 -2.41 -9.82
CA ARG A 176 -20.89 -1.19 -10.21
C ARG A 176 -21.30 -1.22 -11.69
N ASN A 177 -20.46 -1.73 -12.57
CA ASN A 177 -20.76 -1.84 -14.00
C ASN A 177 -21.82 -2.91 -14.27
N ALA A 178 -21.77 -4.04 -13.56
CA ALA A 178 -22.79 -5.09 -13.64
C ALA A 178 -24.16 -4.57 -13.20
N ALA A 179 -24.22 -3.84 -12.09
CA ALA A 179 -25.45 -3.23 -11.58
C ALA A 179 -26.05 -2.14 -12.51
N LYS A 180 -25.25 -1.54 -13.39
CA LYS A 180 -25.70 -0.52 -14.35
C LYS A 180 -26.20 -1.10 -15.68
N ARG A 181 -25.99 -2.40 -15.98
CA ARG A 181 -26.50 -2.99 -17.22
C ARG A 181 -28.01 -3.24 -17.06
N PRO A 182 -28.88 -2.58 -17.83
CA PRO A 182 -30.28 -2.98 -17.87
C PRO A 182 -30.37 -4.41 -18.40
N THR A 183 -31.04 -5.29 -17.67
CA THR A 183 -31.46 -6.60 -18.16
C THR A 183 -32.46 -6.37 -19.28
N PHE A 184 -31.99 -6.28 -20.53
CA PHE A 184 -32.87 -6.38 -21.69
C PHE A 184 -33.40 -7.81 -21.72
N GLY A 185 -34.57 -8.01 -21.14
CA GLY A 185 -35.30 -9.26 -21.13
C GLY A 185 -35.63 -9.66 -22.57
N THR A 186 -35.27 -10.88 -22.92
CA THR A 186 -35.77 -11.61 -24.09
C THR A 186 -37.29 -11.75 -23.99
N ALA A 187 -38.03 -10.87 -24.64
CA ALA A 187 -39.46 -11.06 -24.88
C ALA A 187 -39.63 -12.21 -25.89
N ARG A 188 -40.04 -13.38 -25.39
CA ARG A 188 -40.51 -14.53 -26.17
C ARG A 188 -41.73 -14.10 -27.00
N LYS A 189 -41.69 -14.36 -28.31
CA LYS A 189 -42.87 -14.36 -29.19
C LYS A 189 -43.63 -15.67 -28.95
N ASP A 190 -44.66 -15.64 -28.13
CA ASP A 190 -45.69 -16.68 -28.12
C ASP A 190 -46.90 -16.14 -28.90
N GLN A 191 -46.93 -16.42 -30.21
CA GLN A 191 -48.16 -16.29 -31.01
C GLN A 191 -49.00 -17.55 -30.78
N ALA A 192 -50.00 -17.43 -29.91
CA ALA A 192 -51.05 -18.44 -29.76
C ALA A 192 -52.06 -18.30 -30.90
N GLN A 193 -52.30 -19.44 -31.56
CA GLN A 193 -53.20 -19.66 -32.68
C GLN A 193 -54.65 -19.69 -32.18
N MET A 194 -55.53 -18.90 -32.78
CA MET A 194 -56.97 -18.86 -32.44
C MET A 194 -57.75 -19.99 -33.14
N PRO A 195 -58.71 -20.66 -32.47
CA PRO A 195 -59.65 -21.54 -33.13
C PRO A 195 -60.90 -20.78 -33.61
N THR A 196 -61.31 -21.11 -34.83
CA THR A 196 -62.55 -20.70 -35.47
C THR A 196 -63.73 -21.58 -35.04
N THR A 197 -64.85 -20.98 -34.62
CA THR A 197 -66.21 -21.57 -34.71
C THR A 197 -67.24 -20.43 -34.78
N GLY A 198 -68.26 -20.58 -35.64
CA GLY A 198 -69.08 -19.47 -36.14
C GLY A 198 -70.55 -19.42 -35.69
N LEU A 199 -71.23 -18.38 -36.24
CA LEU A 199 -72.67 -18.17 -36.53
C LEU A 199 -73.69 -18.16 -35.35
N PRO A 200 -74.92 -17.58 -35.49
CA PRO A 200 -75.52 -16.83 -36.61
C PRO A 200 -76.30 -15.52 -36.26
N THR A 201 -76.68 -14.82 -37.33
CA THR A 201 -77.78 -13.85 -37.62
C THR A 201 -78.86 -13.50 -36.58
N ASN A 202 -79.25 -12.21 -36.50
CA ASN A 202 -80.60 -11.65 -36.82
C ASN A 202 -80.66 -10.12 -36.54
N HIS A 203 -80.95 -9.27 -37.54
CA HIS A 203 -82.25 -8.68 -37.95
C HIS A 203 -82.76 -7.47 -37.14
N ASN A 204 -83.21 -6.47 -37.92
CA ASN A 204 -84.05 -5.28 -37.64
C ASN A 204 -83.33 -4.09 -36.97
N ALA A 205 -83.45 -2.84 -37.44
CA ALA A 205 -84.34 -2.21 -38.41
C ALA A 205 -83.61 -1.09 -39.17
#